data_AF-A0A839U3S6-F1
#
_entry.id   AF-A0A839U3S6-F1
#
_cell.length_a   1.000
_cell.length_b   1.000
_cell.length_c   1.000
_cell.angle_alpha   90.00
_cell.angle_beta   90.00
_cell.angle_gamma   90.00
#
_symmetry.space_group_name_H-M   'P 1'
#
loop_
_entity.id
_entity.type
_entity.pdbx_description
1 polymer ?
#
loop_
_entity_poly.entity_id
_entity_poly.type
_entity_poly.pdbx_seq_one_letter_code
_entity_poly.pdbx_strand_id
1 'polypeptide(L)'
;MRKGDKKPEGIVGTSELAAIVGKTKQWISQLTRDGVLTQVSRGKYNLAESVQAYIKHVTGVAEEGKVSYNDEKAQHEQIKKEIAQLELEEKRKNLHTTKDVQEAWGDLLVNFRGMLMVLPPKLAGELTYMTDAKEIRTLLESRLTEALIELSKYDPLEESDAPYGGEGA
;
A
#
# COMPACT_ATOMS: atom_id res chain seq x y z
N MET A 1 -13.78 18.30 52.72
CA MET A 1 -13.96 19.72 52.32
C MET A 1 -12.59 20.39 52.20
N ARG A 2 -12.45 21.31 51.23
CA ARG A 2 -11.39 22.31 51.04
C ARG A 2 -10.26 21.98 50.04
N LYS A 3 -10.46 22.46 48.81
CA LYS A 3 -9.67 23.59 48.26
C LYS A 3 -10.47 24.21 47.12
N GLY A 4 -10.87 25.46 47.30
CA GLY A 4 -11.47 26.25 46.22
C GLY A 4 -10.37 26.61 45.24
N ASP A 5 -10.42 26.04 44.05
CA ASP A 5 -9.59 26.49 42.95
C ASP A 5 -10.29 27.66 42.26
N LYS A 6 -9.64 28.83 42.37
CA LYS A 6 -10.00 30.05 41.66
C LYS A 6 -10.09 29.74 40.16
N LYS A 7 -11.29 29.85 39.60
CA LYS A 7 -11.49 29.97 38.15
C LYS A 7 -10.63 31.14 37.66
N PRO A 8 -9.87 31.03 36.56
CA PRO A 8 -9.28 32.22 35.96
C PRO A 8 -10.42 33.08 35.43
N GLU A 9 -10.77 34.13 36.18
CA GLU A 9 -11.69 35.16 35.77
C GLU A 9 -11.07 35.90 34.59
N GLY A 10 -11.62 35.69 33.40
CA GLY A 10 -11.16 36.37 32.20
C GLY A 10 -12.11 36.10 31.05
N ILE A 11 -13.07 37.01 30.86
CA ILE A 11 -13.77 37.08 29.59
C ILE A 11 -12.77 37.65 28.58
N VAL A 12 -12.39 36.84 27.60
CA VAL A 12 -11.42 37.19 26.57
C VAL A 12 -12.10 37.49 25.25
N GLY A 13 -11.50 38.40 24.47
CA GLY A 13 -11.97 38.67 23.11
C GLY A 13 -11.53 37.60 22.12
N THR A 14 -12.19 37.52 20.95
CA THR A 14 -11.82 36.57 19.86
C THR A 14 -10.34 36.63 19.49
N SER A 15 -9.75 37.82 19.45
CA SER A 15 -8.33 38.01 19.07
C SER A 15 -7.38 37.44 20.11
N GLU A 16 -7.72 37.59 21.39
CA GLU A 16 -6.94 37.14 22.52
C GLU A 16 -7.04 35.63 22.68
N LEU A 17 -8.25 35.07 22.56
CA LEU A 17 -8.45 33.62 22.53
C LEU A 17 -7.70 32.96 21.36
N ALA A 18 -7.72 33.59 20.18
CA ALA A 18 -6.98 33.11 19.01
C ALA A 18 -5.47 33.08 19.29
N ALA A 19 -4.91 34.11 19.93
CA ALA A 19 -3.51 34.16 20.30
C ALA A 19 -3.14 33.10 21.35
N ILE A 20 -3.96 32.93 22.39
CA ILE A 20 -3.73 31.95 23.48
C ILE A 20 -3.72 30.52 22.94
N VAL A 21 -4.64 30.21 22.04
CA VAL A 21 -4.81 28.87 21.48
C VAL A 21 -3.90 28.62 20.26
N GLY A 22 -3.20 29.66 19.78
CA GLY A 22 -2.30 29.57 18.63
C GLY A 22 -3.02 29.35 17.30
N LYS A 23 -4.20 29.95 17.12
CA LYS A 23 -5.04 29.83 15.91
C LYS A 23 -5.41 31.21 15.35
N THR A 24 -6.03 31.24 14.18
CA THR A 24 -6.50 32.49 13.55
C THR A 24 -7.86 32.92 14.11
N LYS A 25 -8.18 34.22 14.02
CA LYS A 25 -9.52 34.73 14.43
C LYS A 25 -10.65 34.08 13.62
N GLN A 26 -10.42 33.84 12.33
CA GLN A 26 -11.34 33.14 11.44
C GLN A 26 -11.62 31.72 11.96
N TRP A 27 -10.59 31.03 12.46
CA TRP A 27 -10.75 29.70 13.05
C TRP A 27 -11.61 29.72 14.31
N ILE A 28 -11.44 30.71 15.19
CA ILE A 28 -12.30 30.88 16.37
C ILE A 28 -13.76 31.16 15.97
N SER A 29 -13.97 32.00 14.94
CA SER A 29 -15.31 32.24 14.39
C SER A 29 -15.94 30.98 13.79
N GLN A 30 -15.15 30.16 13.10
CA GLN A 30 -15.58 28.87 12.58
C GLN A 30 -16.03 27.94 13.71
N LEU A 31 -15.19 27.72 14.73
CA LEU A 31 -15.51 26.86 15.87
C LEU A 31 -16.74 27.35 16.65
N THR A 32 -16.98 28.67 16.68
CA THR A 32 -18.19 29.22 17.28
C THR A 32 -19.42 28.90 16.44
N ARG A 33 -19.32 29.01 15.11
CA ARG A 33 -20.40 28.65 14.17
C ARG A 33 -20.72 27.15 14.22
N ASP A 34 -19.70 26.32 14.39
CA ASP A 34 -19.83 24.87 14.48
C ASP A 34 -20.30 24.40 15.86
N GLY A 35 -20.60 25.34 16.78
CA GLY A 35 -21.14 25.06 18.12
C GLY A 35 -20.12 24.54 19.12
N VAL A 36 -18.83 24.53 18.76
CA VAL A 36 -17.73 24.04 19.60
C VAL A 36 -17.35 25.05 20.69
N LEU A 37 -17.40 26.35 20.37
CA LEU A 37 -17.12 27.44 21.31
C LEU A 37 -18.37 28.25 21.62
N THR A 38 -18.63 28.47 22.91
CA THR A 38 -19.78 29.24 23.38
C THR A 38 -19.40 30.69 23.69
N GLN A 39 -20.13 31.63 23.09
CA GLN A 39 -19.98 33.05 23.40
C GLN A 39 -20.79 33.43 24.64
N VAL A 40 -20.16 34.17 25.55
CA VAL A 40 -20.85 34.79 26.69
C VAL A 40 -21.58 36.06 26.25
N SER A 41 -21.01 36.77 25.29
CA SER A 41 -21.62 37.88 24.55
C SER A 41 -20.88 38.06 23.22
N ARG A 42 -21.37 38.94 22.33
CA ARG A 42 -20.83 39.09 20.98
C ARG A 42 -19.30 39.26 20.98
N GLY A 43 -18.59 38.26 20.45
CA GLY A 43 -17.12 38.25 20.33
C GLY A 43 -16.35 38.09 21.65
N LYS A 44 -17.03 37.67 22.72
CA LYS A 44 -16.46 37.48 24.06
C LYS A 44 -16.68 36.06 24.57
N TYR A 45 -15.65 35.48 25.15
CA TYR A 45 -15.59 34.08 25.52
C TYR A 45 -15.10 33.91 26.95
N ASN A 46 -15.62 32.92 27.66
CA ASN A 46 -15.01 32.49 28.91
C ASN A 46 -13.74 31.70 28.57
N LEU A 47 -12.58 32.20 29.02
CA LEU A 47 -11.29 31.62 28.68
C LEU A 47 -11.17 30.16 29.10
N ALA A 48 -11.54 29.83 30.34
CA ALA A 48 -11.41 28.48 30.88
C ALA A 48 -12.26 27.47 30.09
N GLU A 49 -13.53 27.81 29.88
CA GLU A 49 -14.48 26.95 29.15
C GLU A 49 -14.07 26.79 27.68
N SER A 50 -13.61 27.87 27.04
CA SER A 50 -13.22 27.85 25.64
C SER A 50 -11.95 27.05 25.39
N VAL A 51 -10.98 27.14 26.29
CA VAL A 51 -9.75 26.33 26.20
C VAL A 51 -10.07 24.86 26.43
N GLN A 52 -10.91 24.52 27.40
CA GLN A 52 -11.34 23.14 27.64
C GLN A 52 -12.12 22.56 26.45
N ALA A 53 -13.07 23.32 25.90
CA ALA A 53 -13.84 22.92 24.72
C ALA A 53 -12.95 22.75 23.49
N TYR A 54 -11.97 23.64 23.30
CA TYR A 54 -10.97 23.51 22.23
C TYR A 54 -10.11 22.26 22.40
N ILE A 55 -9.60 22.00 23.62
CA ILE A 55 -8.81 20.79 23.89
C ILE A 55 -9.65 19.55 23.57
N LYS A 56 -10.90 19.48 24.06
CA LYS A 56 -11.84 18.37 23.79
C LYS A 56 -12.07 18.16 22.30
N HIS A 57 -12.22 19.24 21.54
CA HIS A 57 -12.38 19.21 20.09
C HIS A 57 -11.12 18.70 19.36
N VAL A 58 -9.92 19.12 19.80
CA VAL A 58 -8.67 18.68 19.17
C VAL A 58 -8.31 17.25 19.53
N THR A 59 -8.56 16.82 20.78
CA THR A 59 -8.28 15.46 21.25
C THR A 59 -9.31 14.44 20.82
N GLY A 60 -10.38 14.85 20.11
CA GLY A 60 -11.36 13.93 19.55
C GLY A 60 -12.25 13.25 20.58
N VAL A 61 -12.32 13.77 21.82
CA VAL A 61 -13.27 13.27 22.83
C VAL A 61 -14.66 13.81 22.47
N ALA A 62 -15.23 13.26 21.40
CA ALA A 62 -16.62 13.49 21.04
C ALA A 62 -17.51 12.91 22.16
N GLU A 63 -18.48 13.71 22.58
CA GLU A 63 -19.66 13.14 23.23
C GLU A 63 -20.25 12.06 22.33
N GLU A 64 -20.66 10.96 22.96
CA GLU A 64 -21.19 9.73 22.38
C GLU A 64 -21.93 9.97 21.05
N GLY A 65 -21.33 9.51 19.93
CA GLY A 65 -22.06 9.29 18.68
C GLY A 65 -21.65 10.09 17.45
N LYS A 66 -20.59 10.91 17.47
CA LYS A 66 -20.05 11.52 16.24
C LYS A 66 -18.57 11.22 16.07
N VAL A 67 -18.26 10.46 15.01
CA VAL A 67 -16.88 10.15 14.59
C VAL A 67 -16.13 11.47 14.36
N SER A 68 -14.93 11.58 14.93
CA SER A 68 -14.09 12.77 14.88
C SER A 68 -13.48 12.93 13.48
N TYR A 69 -13.56 14.14 12.91
CA TYR A 69 -12.93 14.51 11.63
C TYR A 69 -11.42 14.20 11.58
N ASN A 70 -10.74 14.21 12.72
CA ASN A 70 -9.33 13.85 12.81
C ASN A 70 -9.09 12.35 12.66
N ASP A 71 -10.02 11.51 13.11
CA ASP A 71 -9.90 10.05 13.02
C ASP A 71 -10.12 9.60 11.57
N GLU A 72 -11.11 10.18 10.88
CA GLU A 72 -11.34 9.91 9.45
C GLU A 72 -10.16 10.36 8.59
N LYS A 73 -9.58 11.53 8.89
CA LYS A 73 -8.41 12.04 8.17
C LYS A 73 -7.16 11.19 8.42
N ALA A 74 -6.95 10.72 9.65
CA ALA A 74 -5.85 9.82 9.98
C ALA A 74 -5.99 8.46 9.29
N GLN A 75 -7.20 7.89 9.27
CA GLN A 75 -7.48 6.65 8.54
C GLN A 75 -7.29 6.82 7.03
N HIS A 76 -7.76 7.92 6.46
CA HIS A 76 -7.58 8.21 5.04
C HIS A 76 -6.11 8.38 4.65
N GLU A 77 -5.30 9.03 5.50
CA GLU A 77 -3.86 9.19 5.26
C GLU A 77 -3.12 7.84 5.36
N GLN A 78 -3.52 6.98 6.30
CA GLN A 78 -2.98 5.62 6.41
C GLN A 78 -3.29 4.78 5.16
N ILE A 79 -4.55 4.78 4.72
CA ILE A 79 -4.97 4.07 3.50
C ILE A 79 -4.20 4.59 2.28
N LYS A 80 -4.05 5.91 2.16
CA LYS A 80 -3.31 6.52 1.05
C LYS A 80 -1.83 6.12 1.05
N LYS A 81 -1.22 6.02 2.24
CA LYS A 81 0.16 5.54 2.38
C LYS A 81 0.29 4.07 1.96
N GLU A 82 -0.67 3.23 2.35
CA GLU A 82 -0.69 1.81 1.99
C GLU A 82 -0.84 1.62 0.47
N ILE A 83 -1.76 2.36 -0.17
CA ILE A 83 -1.91 2.37 -1.63
C ILE A 83 -0.59 2.78 -2.30
N ALA A 84 0.06 3.85 -1.83
CA ALA A 84 1.32 4.30 -2.40
C ALA A 84 2.46 3.28 -2.22
N GLN A 85 2.45 2.50 -1.13
CA GLN A 85 3.40 1.41 -0.93
C GLN A 85 3.14 0.25 -1.91
N LEU A 86 1.89 -0.16 -2.08
CA LEU A 86 1.51 -1.21 -3.03
C LEU A 86 1.85 -0.81 -4.48
N GLU A 87 1.56 0.43 -4.87
CA GLU A 87 1.94 0.95 -6.19
C GLU A 87 3.46 0.99 -6.39
N LEU A 88 4.23 1.30 -5.34
CA LEU A 88 5.69 1.30 -5.39
C LEU A 88 6.23 -0.13 -5.58
N GLU A 89 5.65 -1.11 -4.90
CA GLU A 89 6.00 -2.52 -5.04
C GLU A 89 5.66 -3.06 -6.43
N GLU A 90 4.48 -2.73 -6.96
CA GLU A 90 4.09 -3.10 -8.32
C GLU A 90 5.03 -2.49 -9.37
N LYS A 91 5.35 -1.19 -9.21
CA LYS A 91 6.32 -0.53 -10.10
C LYS A 91 7.69 -1.18 -10.03
N ARG A 92 8.17 -1.55 -8.84
CA ARG A 92 9.44 -2.25 -8.65
C ARG A 92 9.45 -3.62 -9.32
N LYS A 93 8.38 -4.39 -9.22
CA LYS A 93 8.23 -5.68 -9.93
C LYS A 93 8.27 -5.50 -11.45
N ASN A 94 7.82 -4.35 -11.96
CA ASN A 94 7.83 -4.04 -13.39
C ASN A 94 9.13 -3.35 -13.88
N LEU A 95 10.18 -3.23 -13.06
CA LEU A 95 11.44 -2.56 -13.43
C LEU A 95 12.40 -3.41 -14.26
N HIS A 96 11.98 -4.56 -14.82
CA HIS A 96 12.89 -5.34 -15.66
C HIS A 96 13.36 -4.52 -16.87
N THR A 97 14.68 -4.41 -17.03
CA THR A 97 15.24 -3.76 -18.21
C THR A 97 15.00 -4.64 -19.43
N THR A 98 15.01 -4.06 -20.63
CA THR A 98 14.91 -4.84 -21.88
C THR A 98 16.01 -5.90 -21.97
N LYS A 99 17.18 -5.65 -21.37
CA LYS A 99 18.29 -6.60 -21.29
C LYS A 99 17.96 -7.79 -20.40
N ASP A 100 17.43 -7.56 -19.20
CA ASP A 100 17.07 -8.64 -18.27
C ASP A 100 16.04 -9.58 -18.89
N VAL A 101 15.03 -9.01 -19.58
CA VAL A 101 14.05 -9.79 -20.33
C VAL A 101 14.72 -10.63 -21.42
N GLN A 102 15.62 -10.04 -22.22
CA GLN A 102 16.30 -10.78 -23.29
C GLN A 102 17.15 -11.95 -22.77
N GLU A 103 17.85 -11.77 -21.66
CA GLU A 103 18.63 -12.83 -21.01
C GLU A 103 17.71 -13.95 -20.50
N ALA A 104 16.64 -13.60 -19.80
CA ALA A 104 15.59 -14.52 -19.33
C ALA A 104 14.99 -15.39 -20.47
N TRP A 105 14.63 -14.76 -21.59
CA TRP A 105 14.13 -15.47 -22.77
C TRP A 105 15.21 -16.33 -23.44
N GLY A 106 16.47 -15.88 -23.41
CA GLY A 106 17.62 -16.65 -23.89
C GLY A 106 17.79 -17.95 -23.12
N ASP A 107 17.77 -17.88 -21.79
CA ASP A 107 17.92 -19.04 -20.92
C ASP A 107 16.76 -20.03 -21.08
N LEU A 108 15.53 -19.53 -21.18
CA LEU A 108 14.34 -20.34 -21.50
C LEU A 108 14.54 -21.14 -22.79
N LEU A 109 15.02 -20.50 -23.86
CA LEU A 109 15.22 -21.15 -25.16
C LEU A 109 16.37 -22.17 -25.13
N VAL A 110 17.45 -21.88 -24.41
CA VAL A 110 18.58 -22.80 -24.25
C VAL A 110 18.14 -24.05 -23.50
N ASN A 111 17.40 -23.90 -22.41
CA ASN A 111 16.86 -25.00 -21.62
C ASN A 111 15.89 -25.85 -22.44
N PHE A 112 14.96 -25.21 -23.16
CA PHE A 112 14.01 -25.91 -24.03
C PHE A 112 14.71 -26.70 -25.13
N ARG A 113 15.72 -26.12 -25.77
CA ARG A 113 16.54 -26.82 -26.76
C ARG A 113 17.22 -28.05 -26.16
N GLY A 114 17.79 -27.93 -24.96
CA GLY A 114 18.40 -29.04 -24.24
C GLY A 114 17.43 -30.18 -24.00
N MET A 115 16.23 -29.86 -23.50
CA MET A 115 15.16 -30.83 -23.30
C MET A 115 14.77 -31.55 -24.60
N LEU A 116 14.55 -30.82 -25.68
CA LEU A 116 14.19 -31.42 -26.97
C LEU A 116 15.27 -32.35 -27.51
N MET A 117 16.57 -32.05 -27.30
CA MET A 117 17.65 -32.93 -27.75
C MET A 117 17.69 -34.28 -27.02
N VAL A 118 17.15 -34.34 -25.81
CA VAL A 118 17.10 -35.58 -25.01
C VAL A 118 15.93 -36.49 -25.43
N LEU A 119 14.89 -35.95 -26.09
CA LEU A 119 13.71 -36.72 -26.48
C LEU A 119 13.99 -37.79 -27.55
N PRO A 120 14.65 -37.51 -28.70
CA PRO A 120 14.89 -38.50 -29.74
C PRO A 120 15.61 -39.78 -29.28
N PRO A 121 16.74 -39.72 -28.52
CA PRO A 121 17.41 -40.93 -28.08
C PRO A 121 16.58 -41.75 -27.08
N LYS A 122 15.78 -41.10 -26.22
CA LYS A 122 14.84 -41.79 -25.31
C LYS A 122 13.73 -42.48 -26.08
N LEU A 123 13.09 -41.75 -26.99
CA LEU A 123 12.02 -42.25 -27.84
C LEU A 123 12.50 -43.39 -28.73
N ALA A 124 13.72 -43.32 -29.28
CA ALA A 124 14.26 -44.41 -30.10
C ALA A 124 14.30 -45.75 -29.34
N GLY A 125 14.66 -45.75 -28.07
CA GLY A 125 14.64 -46.95 -27.22
C GLY A 125 13.24 -47.50 -27.01
N GLU A 126 12.27 -46.64 -26.68
CA GLU A 126 10.87 -47.03 -26.45
C GLU A 126 10.19 -47.52 -27.74
N LEU A 127 10.49 -46.87 -28.88
CA LEU A 127 9.91 -47.18 -30.19
C LEU A 127 10.48 -48.44 -30.84
N THR A 128 11.64 -48.94 -30.39
CA THR A 128 12.32 -50.10 -31.01
C THR A 128 11.44 -51.36 -31.05
N TYR A 129 10.52 -51.50 -30.09
CA TYR A 129 9.65 -52.68 -29.97
C TYR A 129 8.18 -52.39 -30.29
N MET A 130 7.85 -51.16 -30.70
CA MET A 130 6.47 -50.77 -31.01
C MET A 130 6.17 -50.96 -32.49
N THR A 131 5.04 -51.61 -32.79
CA THR A 131 4.59 -51.87 -34.17
C THR A 131 3.26 -51.23 -34.52
N ASP A 132 2.47 -50.79 -33.52
CA ASP A 132 1.22 -50.07 -33.75
C ASP A 132 1.47 -48.57 -33.90
N ALA A 133 1.17 -48.04 -35.09
CA ALA A 133 1.29 -46.62 -35.40
C ALA A 133 0.43 -45.73 -34.48
N LYS A 134 -0.70 -46.23 -33.97
CA LYS A 134 -1.57 -45.45 -33.08
C LYS A 134 -0.95 -45.28 -31.70
N GLU A 135 -0.33 -46.33 -31.16
CA GLU A 135 0.40 -46.29 -29.89
C GLU A 135 1.64 -45.40 -30.02
N ILE A 136 2.38 -45.52 -31.12
CA ILE A 136 3.55 -44.67 -31.43
C ILE A 136 3.15 -43.19 -31.43
N ARG A 137 2.07 -42.83 -32.13
CA ARG A 137 1.60 -41.44 -32.17
C ARG A 137 1.23 -40.93 -30.79
N THR A 138 0.49 -41.72 -30.02
CA THR A 138 0.05 -41.35 -28.66
C THR A 138 1.25 -41.12 -27.73
N LEU A 139 2.28 -41.96 -27.83
CA LEU A 139 3.53 -41.80 -27.08
C LEU A 139 4.24 -40.50 -27.46
N LEU A 140 4.41 -40.23 -28.75
CA LEU A 140 5.04 -39.00 -29.24
C LEU A 140 4.29 -37.75 -28.78
N GLU A 141 2.96 -37.75 -28.91
CA GLU A 141 2.11 -36.65 -28.44
C GLU A 141 2.25 -36.44 -26.92
N SER A 142 2.29 -37.52 -26.12
CA SER A 142 2.52 -37.42 -24.67
C SER A 142 3.87 -36.79 -24.36
N ARG A 143 4.96 -37.27 -24.97
CA ARG A 143 6.32 -36.75 -24.72
C ARG A 143 6.49 -35.28 -25.12
N LEU A 144 5.88 -34.88 -26.24
CA LEU A 144 5.89 -33.48 -26.68
C LEU A 144 5.06 -32.60 -25.74
N THR A 145 3.91 -33.09 -25.30
CA THR A 145 3.05 -32.37 -24.35
C THR A 145 3.74 -32.21 -22.99
N GLU A 146 4.43 -33.25 -22.49
CA GLU A 146 5.26 -33.19 -21.29
C GLU A 146 6.31 -32.08 -21.40
N ALA A 147 7.05 -32.03 -22.52
CA ALA A 147 8.07 -31.01 -22.75
C ALA A 147 7.49 -29.59 -22.82
N LEU A 148 6.32 -29.43 -23.44
CA LEU A 148 5.63 -28.14 -23.51
C LEU A 148 5.07 -27.70 -22.14
N ILE A 149 4.59 -28.64 -21.32
CA ILE A 149 4.15 -28.36 -19.95
C ILE A 149 5.33 -27.93 -19.09
N GLU A 150 6.48 -28.59 -19.20
CA GLU A 150 7.69 -28.19 -18.48
C GLU A 150 8.16 -26.80 -18.90
N LEU A 151 8.13 -26.50 -20.20
CA LEU A 151 8.41 -25.16 -20.71
C LEU A 151 7.46 -24.11 -20.13
N SER A 152 6.17 -24.40 -20.04
CA SER A 152 5.17 -23.45 -19.50
C SER A 152 5.31 -23.18 -18.00
N LYS A 153 6.02 -24.05 -17.27
CA LYS A 153 6.28 -23.89 -15.83
C LYS A 153 7.52 -23.06 -15.54
N TYR A 154 8.36 -22.83 -16.55
CA TYR A 154 9.55 -22.01 -16.39
C TYR A 154 9.14 -20.54 -16.36
N ASP A 155 9.28 -19.91 -15.20
CA ASP A 155 9.20 -18.47 -15.06
C ASP A 155 10.62 -17.89 -15.11
N PRO A 156 11.04 -17.29 -16.24
CA PRO A 156 12.38 -16.76 -16.37
C PRO A 156 12.60 -15.48 -15.54
N LEU A 157 11.55 -14.91 -14.94
CA LEU A 157 11.60 -13.69 -14.13
C LEU A 157 11.61 -13.98 -12.62
N GLU A 158 11.23 -15.18 -12.17
CA GLU A 158 11.22 -15.58 -10.74
C GLU A 158 12.61 -15.56 -10.10
N GLU A 159 13.68 -15.85 -10.85
CA GLU A 159 15.06 -15.92 -10.31
C GLU A 159 15.81 -14.57 -10.34
N SER A 160 15.21 -13.51 -10.87
CA SER A 160 15.89 -12.22 -11.08
C SER A 160 15.97 -11.30 -9.85
N ASP A 161 15.60 -11.79 -8.67
CA ASP A 161 15.72 -11.08 -7.37
C ASP A 161 17.19 -10.92 -6.88
N ALA A 162 18.18 -11.18 -7.74
CA ALA A 162 19.56 -10.82 -7.47
C ALA A 162 19.64 -9.29 -7.30
N PRO A 163 20.20 -8.78 -6.18
CA PRO A 163 20.24 -7.35 -5.91
C PRO A 163 20.92 -6.67 -7.08
N TYR A 164 20.18 -5.75 -7.73
CA TYR A 164 20.66 -4.91 -8.81
C TYR A 164 22.11 -4.51 -8.56
N GLY A 165 23.01 -5.14 -9.33
CA GLY A 165 24.43 -4.85 -9.33
C GLY A 165 24.63 -3.42 -9.81
N GLY A 166 24.62 -2.48 -8.87
CA GLY A 166 25.20 -1.18 -9.07
C GLY A 166 26.70 -1.35 -9.16
N GLU A 167 27.23 -1.63 -10.34
CA GLU A 167 28.65 -1.49 -10.66
C GLU A 167 28.87 -1.30 -12.17
N GLY A 168 29.47 -0.14 -12.52
CA GLY A 168 30.04 0.18 -13.83
C GLY A 168 29.06 0.85 -14.81
N ALA A 169 29.33 2.03 -15.38
CA ALA A 169 30.55 2.84 -15.49
C ALA A 169 30.16 4.30 -15.82
#